data_AF-A0A9P9YHG3-F1
#
_entry.id   AF-A0A9P9YHG3-F1
#
_cell.length_a   1.000
_cell.length_b   1.000
_cell.length_c   1.000
_cell.angle_alpha   90.00
_cell.angle_beta   90.00
_cell.angle_gamma   90.00
#
_symmetry.space_group_name_H-M   'P 1'
#
loop_
_entity.id
_entity.type
_entity.pdbx_description
1 polymer ?
#
loop_
_entity_poly.entity_id
_entity_poly.type
_entity_poly.pdbx_seq_one_letter_code
_entity_poly.pdbx_strand_id
1 'polypeptide(L)' 'MKDSKKKLCKTANKHKEASDSEKTKTIELLHEYNDLKDATQLVLGALATLKSVPIRSVYATYNLPIDE' A
#
# COMPACT_ATOMS: atom_id res chain seq x y z
N MET A 1 35.77 25.51 -36.67
CA MET A 1 35.71 25.19 -35.23
C MET A 1 34.27 24.86 -34.88
N LYS A 2 33.88 23.59 -35.05
CA LYS A 2 32.55 23.07 -34.71
C LYS A 2 32.75 22.01 -33.63
N ASP A 3 31.69 21.77 -32.86
CA ASP A 3 31.47 20.54 -32.07
C ASP A 3 31.98 20.48 -30.62
N SER A 4 31.55 21.42 -29.76
CA SER A 4 31.71 21.30 -28.29
C SER A 4 30.41 21.47 -27.49
N LYS A 5 29.25 21.03 -28.02
CA LYS A 5 27.93 21.25 -27.37
C LYS A 5 27.06 20.00 -27.13
N LYS A 6 27.60 18.77 -27.23
CA LYS A 6 26.73 17.57 -27.27
C LYS A 6 27.00 16.43 -26.29
N LYS A 7 27.71 16.65 -25.17
CA LYS A 7 28.04 15.55 -24.23
C LYS A 7 27.83 15.83 -22.74
N LEU A 8 26.92 16.72 -22.34
CA LEU A 8 26.55 16.83 -20.92
C LEU A 8 25.06 17.06 -20.72
N CYS A 9 24.22 16.22 -21.33
CA CYS A 9 22.77 16.26 -21.06
C CYS A 9 22.13 14.87 -20.92
N LYS A 10 22.92 13.81 -20.72
CA LYS A 10 22.40 12.43 -20.66
C LYS A 10 22.46 11.76 -19.28
N THR A 11 22.95 12.44 -18.25
CA THR A 11 23.14 11.83 -16.92
C THR A 11 22.14 12.28 -15.85
N ALA A 12 21.31 13.30 -16.11
CA ALA A 12 20.31 13.77 -15.15
C ALA A 12 18.96 13.03 -15.23
N ASN A 13 18.67 12.32 -16.33
CA ASN A 13 17.35 11.71 -16.53
C ASN A 13 17.19 10.33 -15.88
N LYS A 14 18.28 9.69 -15.44
CA LYS A 14 18.26 8.31 -14.93
C LYS A 14 17.89 8.18 -13.45
N HIS A 15 18.02 9.26 -12.66
CA HIS A 15 17.70 9.26 -11.23
C HIS A 15 16.24 9.63 -10.90
N LYS A 16 15.54 10.27 -11.83
CA LYS A 16 14.15 10.73 -11.60
C LYS A 16 13.13 9.62 -11.86
N GLU A 17 13.37 8.78 -12.87
CA GLU A 17 12.49 7.66 -13.24
C GLU A 17 12.47 6.53 -12.19
N ALA A 18 13.60 6.27 -11.52
CA ALA A 18 13.64 5.33 -10.39
C ALA A 18 12.72 5.78 -9.26
N SER A 19 12.77 7.08 -8.91
CA SER A 19 12.01 7.66 -7.79
C SER A 19 10.49 7.64 -7.99
N ASP A 20 10.00 7.78 -9.24
CA ASP A 20 8.57 7.71 -9.51
C ASP A 20 8.09 6.26 -9.59
N SER A 21 8.91 5.35 -10.13
CA SER A 21 8.57 3.92 -10.14
C SER A 21 8.49 3.30 -8.74
N GLU A 22 9.33 3.74 -7.80
CA GLU A 22 9.29 3.29 -6.40
C GLU A 22 8.05 3.83 -5.68
N LYS A 23 7.66 5.08 -5.96
CA LYS A 23 6.43 5.66 -5.40
C LYS A 23 5.18 4.95 -5.93
N THR A 24 5.11 4.68 -7.23
CA THR A 24 3.97 3.97 -7.82
C THR A 24 3.81 2.58 -7.19
N LYS A 25 4.92 1.84 -7.05
CA LYS A 25 4.90 0.54 -6.35
C LYS A 25 4.44 0.64 -4.91
N THR A 26 4.87 1.67 -4.19
CA THR A 26 4.46 1.89 -2.79
C THR A 26 2.96 2.17 -2.70
N ILE A 27 2.42 2.96 -3.63
CA ILE A 27 0.99 3.28 -3.71
C ILE A 27 0.18 2.01 -4.05
N GLU A 28 0.64 1.22 -5.02
CA GLU A 28 -0.01 -0.05 -5.38
C GLU A 28 -0.07 -1.02 -4.19
N LEU A 29 1.06 -1.18 -3.47
CA LEU A 29 1.11 -2.03 -2.27
C LEU A 29 0.19 -1.53 -1.15
N LEU A 30 0.04 -0.21 -0.98
CA LEU A 30 -0.90 0.35 -0.02
C LEU A 30 -2.36 0.07 -0.40
N HIS A 31 -2.71 0.19 -1.69
CA HIS A 31 -4.04 -0.16 -2.15
C HIS A 31 -4.33 -1.65 -1.97
N GLU A 32 -3.39 -2.53 -2.32
CA GLU A 32 -3.53 -3.97 -2.13
C GLU A 32 -3.70 -4.34 -0.65
N TYR A 33 -2.90 -3.73 0.23
CA TYR A 33 -3.04 -3.90 1.67
C TYR A 33 -4.41 -3.43 2.18
N ASN A 34 -4.86 -2.24 1.75
CA ASN A 34 -6.14 -1.68 2.16
C ASN A 34 -7.31 -2.53 1.66
N ASP A 35 -7.27 -3.00 0.42
CA ASP A 35 -8.31 -3.87 -0.15
C ASP A 35 -8.42 -5.17 0.65
N LEU A 36 -7.28 -5.77 1.03
CA LEU A 36 -7.26 -6.96 1.86
C LEU A 36 -7.77 -6.69 3.28
N LYS A 37 -7.39 -5.55 3.88
CA LYS A 37 -7.86 -5.12 5.21
C LYS A 37 -9.39 -4.94 5.19
N ASP A 38 -9.92 -4.27 4.19
CA ASP A 38 -11.36 -4.02 4.02
C ASP A 38 -12.15 -5.31 3.82
N ALA A 39 -11.66 -6.22 2.97
CA ALA A 39 -12.27 -7.54 2.78
C ALA A 39 -12.31 -8.33 4.09
N THR A 40 -11.23 -8.28 4.87
CA THR A 40 -11.15 -8.94 6.17
C THR A 40 -12.12 -8.31 7.18
N GLN A 41 -12.22 -6.97 7.20
CA GLN A 41 -13.15 -6.23 8.05
C GLN A 41 -14.61 -6.63 7.78
N LEU A 42 -14.97 -6.81 6.50
CA LEU A 42 -16.30 -7.25 6.08
C LEU A 42 -16.62 -8.65 6.58
N VAL A 43 -15.67 -9.59 6.44
CA VAL A 43 -15.82 -10.97 6.93
C VAL A 43 -15.93 -10.99 8.46
N LEU A 44 -15.10 -10.21 9.17
CA LEU A 44 -15.16 -10.10 10.62
C LEU A 44 -16.49 -9.49 11.09
N GLY A 45 -17.02 -8.49 10.39
CA GLY A 45 -18.34 -7.90 10.64
C GLY A 45 -19.48 -8.90 10.47
N ALA A 46 -19.45 -9.68 9.39
CA ALA A 46 -20.43 -10.76 9.17
C ALA A 46 -20.32 -11.83 10.26
N LEU A 47 -19.11 -12.19 10.67
CA LEU A 47 -18.86 -13.18 11.72
C LEU A 47 -19.32 -12.70 13.11
N ALA A 48 -19.10 -11.42 13.42
CA ALA A 48 -19.62 -10.77 14.63
C ALA A 48 -21.15 -10.80 14.66
N THR A 49 -21.78 -10.50 13.53
CA THR A 49 -23.24 -10.51 13.36
C THR A 49 -23.80 -11.93 13.55
N LEU A 50 -23.19 -12.93 12.91
CA LEU A 50 -23.59 -14.34 13.04
C LEU A 50 -23.50 -14.83 14.49
N LYS A 51 -22.43 -14.44 15.21
CA LYS A 51 -22.22 -14.79 16.61
C LYS A 51 -23.01 -13.92 17.59
N SER A 52 -23.71 -12.88 17.12
CA SER A 52 -24.40 -11.88 17.97
C SER A 52 -23.48 -11.27 19.03
N VAL A 53 -22.21 -11.02 18.67
CA VAL A 53 -21.22 -10.40 19.55
C VAL A 53 -20.70 -9.11 18.92
N PRO A 54 -20.27 -8.13 19.72
CA PRO A 54 -19.64 -6.93 19.17
C PRO A 54 -18.33 -7.31 18.46
N ILE A 55 -18.00 -6.56 17.41
CA ILE A 55 -16.80 -6.79 16.59
C ILE A 55 -15.51 -6.85 17.43
N ARG A 56 -15.39 -6.00 18.47
CA ARG A 56 -14.23 -6.00 19.39
C ARG A 56 -14.01 -7.35 20.09
N SER A 57 -15.08 -8.07 20.40
CA SER A 57 -14.99 -9.41 21.00
C SER A 57 -14.45 -10.44 20.00
N VAL A 58 -14.76 -10.27 18.71
CA VAL A 58 -14.20 -11.11 17.65
C VAL A 58 -12.70 -10.88 17.55
N TYR A 59 -12.25 -9.62 17.57
CA TYR A 59 -10.82 -9.28 17.56
C TYR A 59 -10.10 -9.91 18.77
N ALA A 60 -10.67 -9.79 19.97
CA ALA A 60 -10.12 -10.43 21.17
C ALA A 60 -10.08 -11.97 21.07
N THR A 61 -11.10 -12.58 20.46
CA THR A 61 -11.18 -14.05 20.28
C THR A 61 -10.08 -14.58 19.37
N TYR A 62 -9.75 -13.83 18.30
CA TYR A 62 -8.71 -14.20 17.33
C TYR A 62 -7.36 -13.54 17.63
N ASN A 63 -7.22 -12.88 18.79
CA ASN A 63 -6.02 -12.17 19.21
C ASN A 63 -5.51 -11.16 18.15
N LEU A 64 -6.47 -10.50 17.48
CA LEU A 64 -6.19 -9.50 16.46
C LEU A 64 -5.93 -8.14 17.12
N PRO A 65 -4.98 -7.34 16.60
CA PRO A 65 -4.74 -5.99 17.09
C PRO A 65 -5.97 -5.11 16.84
N ILE A 66 -6.38 -4.39 17.87
CA ILE A 66 -7.46 -3.38 17.80
C ILE A 66 -6.89 -2.01 17.42
N ASP A 67 -5.59 -1.79 17.67
CA ASP A 67 -4.86 -0.59 17.27
C ASP A 67 -4.40 -0.69 15.82
N GLU A 68 -5.30 -0.36 14.89
CA GLU A 68 -5.03 0.33 13.60
C GLU A 68 -6.29 0.97 12.99
#